data_AF-A0A453B653-F1
#
_entry.id   AF-A0A453B653-F1
#
_cell.length_a   1.000
_cell.length_b   1.000
_cell.length_c   1.000
_cell.angle_alpha   90.00
_cell.angle_beta   90.00
_cell.angle_gamma   90.00
#
_symmetry.space_group_name_H-M   'P 1'
#
loop_
_entity.id
_entity.type
_entity.pdbx_description
1 polymer ?
#
loop_
_entity_poly.entity_id
_entity_poly.type
_entity_poly.pdbx_seq_one_letter_code
_entity_poly.pdbx_strand_id
1 'polypeptide(L)'
;MRIRSSLKLKEIMKKILLLGNTLNQGTARGAAVGFRLDSLLKLTDTRATNNKMTLMHYLCKVLAAKSPQLLNFHVDLVSLEATSKIQLKMLAEEMQAVSKGLEKVEHEFKASESDGPVSEIFREKLKEFTDNAGADVQSLSSLFSEVGKKADQLIKYFGEDPVRCPFEQVMSTLLTFVTMFRKAHEENIKQAELEKKKAQKEAEAEKSKNAQLASKNDSKASNPSRQAKQTLEKTRSTSRRGKDGG
;
A
#
# COMPACT_ATOMS: atom_id res chain seq x y z
N MET A 1 -0.61 16.32 12.37
CA MET A 1 0.88 16.38 12.45
C MET A 1 1.60 15.06 12.11
N ARG A 2 0.96 13.87 12.15
CA ARG A 2 1.67 12.59 11.95
C ARG A 2 2.21 12.32 10.53
N ILE A 3 1.51 12.77 9.49
CA ILE A 3 1.92 12.54 8.09
C ILE A 3 3.28 13.20 7.78
N ARG A 4 3.46 14.48 8.16
CA ARG A 4 4.69 15.24 7.91
C ARG A 4 5.89 14.74 8.73
N SER A 5 5.63 14.14 9.89
CA SER A 5 6.67 13.63 10.80
C SER A 5 7.09 12.20 10.49
N SER A 6 6.36 11.44 9.67
CA SER A 6 6.76 10.06 9.33
C SER A 6 8.04 10.06 8.49
N LEU A 7 9.14 9.66 9.13
CA LEU A 7 10.43 9.46 8.45
C LEU A 7 10.35 8.31 7.45
N LYS A 8 9.58 7.26 7.77
CA LYS A 8 9.40 6.11 6.88
C LYS A 8 8.69 6.50 5.58
N LEU A 9 7.64 7.33 5.66
CA LEU A 9 6.96 7.85 4.46
C LEU A 9 7.93 8.66 3.59
N LYS A 10 8.74 9.55 4.19
CA LYS A 10 9.76 10.32 3.46
C LYS A 10 10.75 9.42 2.73
N GLU A 11 11.25 8.38 3.39
CA GLU A 11 12.17 7.43 2.76
C GLU A 11 11.50 6.65 1.63
N ILE A 12 10.23 6.24 1.78
CA ILE A 12 9.47 5.61 0.70
C ILE A 12 9.34 6.53 -0.52
N MET A 13 8.99 7.80 -0.32
CA MET A 13 8.92 8.78 -1.41
C MET A 13 10.27 8.90 -2.14
N LYS A 14 11.39 8.92 -1.40
CA LYS A 14 12.74 8.93 -2.01
C LYS A 14 13.02 7.66 -2.82
N LYS A 15 12.64 6.48 -2.33
CA LYS A 15 12.82 5.22 -3.06
C LYS A 15 11.99 5.21 -4.35
N ILE A 16 10.76 5.74 -4.31
CA ILE A 16 9.91 5.89 -5.49
C ILE A 16 10.55 6.85 -6.50
N LEU A 17 11.06 7.99 -6.05
CA LEU A 17 11.75 8.95 -6.91
C LEU A 17 12.97 8.32 -7.59
N LEU A 18 13.82 7.63 -6.83
CA LEU A 18 15.00 6.95 -7.35
C LEU A 18 14.62 5.90 -8.40
N LEU A 19 13.60 5.10 -8.10
CA LEU A 19 13.09 4.07 -9.00
C LEU A 19 12.54 4.69 -10.29
N GLY A 20 11.76 5.76 -10.18
CA GLY A 20 11.24 6.52 -11.31
C GLY A 20 12.35 7.10 -12.18
N ASN A 21 13.36 7.74 -11.59
CA ASN A 21 14.50 8.29 -12.34
C ASN A 21 15.30 7.19 -13.06
N THR A 22 15.51 6.05 -12.40
CA THR A 22 16.22 4.90 -12.99
C THR A 22 15.46 4.36 -14.20
N LEU A 23 14.15 4.16 -14.08
CA LEU A 23 13.32 3.63 -15.17
C LEU A 23 13.18 4.60 -16.35
N ASN A 24 13.22 5.91 -16.07
CA ASN A 24 13.06 6.95 -17.08
C ASN A 24 14.39 7.54 -17.56
N GLN A 25 15.52 6.87 -17.27
CA GLN A 25 16.85 7.35 -17.66
C GLN A 25 16.91 7.58 -19.18
N GLY A 26 17.48 8.72 -19.59
CA GLY A 26 17.56 9.12 -21.00
C GLY A 26 16.28 9.76 -21.56
N THR A 27 15.22 9.87 -20.76
CA THR A 27 14.00 10.64 -21.12
C THR A 27 13.95 11.96 -20.34
N ALA A 28 13.05 12.87 -20.74
CA ALA A 28 12.77 14.10 -20.00
C ALA A 28 12.34 13.86 -18.53
N ARG A 29 11.95 12.63 -18.15
CA ARG A 29 11.53 12.27 -16.79
C ARG A 29 12.63 11.57 -15.97
N GLY A 30 13.83 11.36 -16.51
CA GLY A 30 14.89 10.57 -15.88
C GLY A 30 15.73 11.28 -14.81
N ALA A 31 15.55 12.60 -14.64
CA ALA A 31 16.31 13.42 -13.70
C ALA A 31 15.39 14.30 -12.84
N ALA A 32 14.24 13.76 -12.44
CA ALA A 32 13.27 14.48 -11.63
C ALA A 32 13.82 14.72 -10.21
N VAL A 33 13.55 15.92 -9.67
CA VAL A 33 13.82 16.28 -8.26
C VAL A 33 12.66 15.94 -7.32
N GLY A 34 11.49 15.65 -7.89
CA GLY A 34 10.25 15.31 -7.21
C GLY A 34 9.19 14.85 -8.21
N PHE A 35 8.04 14.43 -7.71
CA PHE A 35 6.91 14.00 -8.53
C PHE A 35 5.59 14.48 -7.92
N ARG A 36 4.55 14.58 -8.74
CA ARG A 36 3.20 14.95 -8.31
C ARG A 36 2.56 13.82 -7.52
N LEU A 37 1.76 14.14 -6.50
CA LEU A 37 1.28 13.14 -5.55
C LEU A 37 0.43 12.04 -6.22
N ASP A 38 -0.32 12.40 -7.25
CA ASP A 38 -1.12 11.49 -8.09
C ASP A 38 -0.29 10.39 -8.78
N SER A 39 1.02 10.62 -8.97
CA SER A 39 1.93 9.67 -9.61
C SER A 39 2.13 8.41 -8.78
N LEU A 40 1.83 8.47 -7.47
CA LEU A 40 1.80 7.29 -6.60
C LEU A 40 0.79 6.23 -7.07
N LEU A 41 -0.32 6.67 -7.66
CA LEU A 41 -1.38 5.77 -8.13
C LEU A 41 -0.96 5.00 -9.39
N LYS A 42 0.03 5.51 -10.14
CA LYS A 42 0.53 4.89 -11.39
C LYS A 42 1.49 3.73 -11.15
N LEU A 43 1.90 3.50 -9.89
CA LEU A 43 2.83 2.42 -9.53
C LEU A 43 2.23 1.02 -9.76
N THR A 44 0.90 0.89 -9.81
CA THR A 44 0.24 -0.37 -10.17
C THR A 44 0.03 -0.55 -11.67
N ASP A 45 0.11 0.53 -12.44
CA ASP A 45 -0.13 0.50 -13.89
C ASP A 45 1.13 0.07 -14.64
N THR A 46 2.29 0.46 -14.13
CA THR A 46 3.59 0.04 -14.68
C THR A 46 3.87 -1.42 -14.31
N ARG A 47 3.98 -2.28 -15.34
CA ARG A 47 4.21 -3.72 -15.17
C ARG A 47 5.54 -4.17 -15.77
N ALA A 48 6.10 -5.22 -15.20
CA ALA A 48 7.20 -5.96 -15.82
C ALA A 48 6.76 -6.55 -17.16
N THR A 49 7.70 -6.81 -18.06
CA THR A 49 7.45 -7.35 -19.41
C THR A 49 6.66 -8.66 -19.42
N ASN A 50 6.76 -9.46 -18.35
CA ASN A 50 6.01 -10.70 -18.18
C ASN A 50 4.59 -10.48 -17.62
N ASN A 51 4.14 -9.24 -17.42
CA ASN A 51 2.86 -8.81 -16.83
C ASN A 51 2.52 -9.36 -15.43
N LYS A 52 3.42 -10.15 -14.81
CA LYS A 52 3.19 -10.82 -13.52
C LYS A 52 3.40 -9.91 -12.31
N MET A 53 4.09 -8.78 -12.48
CA MET A 53 4.50 -7.93 -11.37
C MET A 53 4.37 -6.45 -11.73
N THR A 54 3.79 -5.65 -10.84
CA THR A 54 3.74 -4.19 -11.00
C THR A 54 4.96 -3.53 -10.35
N LEU A 55 5.18 -2.25 -10.64
CA LEU A 55 6.24 -1.47 -10.01
C LEU A 55 6.06 -1.37 -8.48
N MET A 56 4.81 -1.30 -8.01
CA MET A 56 4.49 -1.35 -6.57
C MET A 56 4.96 -2.68 -5.94
N HIS A 57 4.69 -3.82 -6.59
CA HIS A 57 5.16 -5.12 -6.10
C HIS A 57 6.68 -5.19 -6.05
N TYR A 58 7.34 -4.70 -7.10
CA TYR A 58 8.80 -4.65 -7.15
C TYR A 58 9.37 -3.79 -6.01
N LEU A 59 8.81 -2.59 -5.79
CA LEU A 59 9.20 -1.73 -4.68
C LEU A 59 9.08 -2.47 -3.34
N CYS A 60 7.94 -3.12 -3.07
CA CYS A 60 7.75 -3.89 -1.83
C CYS A 60 8.78 -5.02 -1.68
N LYS A 61 9.15 -5.74 -2.76
CA LYS A 61 10.20 -6.76 -2.72
C LYS A 61 11.58 -6.18 -2.40
N VAL A 62 11.94 -5.06 -3.04
CA VAL A 62 13.22 -4.39 -2.78
C VAL A 62 13.28 -3.88 -1.34
N LEU A 63 12.19 -3.32 -0.83
CA LEU A 63 12.09 -2.88 0.56
C LEU A 63 12.19 -4.05 1.53
N ALA A 64 11.51 -5.17 1.27
CA ALA A 64 11.64 -6.36 2.11
C ALA A 64 13.08 -6.88 2.21
N ALA A 65 13.83 -6.83 1.11
CA ALA A 65 15.22 -7.29 1.06
C ALA A 65 16.22 -6.30 1.70
N LYS A 66 16.04 -4.99 1.51
CA LYS A 66 17.05 -3.98 1.87
C LYS A 66 16.68 -3.09 3.05
N SER A 67 15.40 -2.92 3.34
CA SER A 67 14.88 -1.97 4.33
C SER A 67 13.51 -2.40 4.87
N PRO A 68 13.39 -3.60 5.48
CA PRO A 68 12.12 -4.19 5.88
C PRO A 68 11.33 -3.31 6.88
N GLN A 69 12.02 -2.48 7.68
CA GLN A 69 11.42 -1.52 8.58
C GLN A 69 10.56 -0.45 7.90
N LEU A 70 10.67 -0.28 6.57
CA LEU A 70 9.83 0.65 5.81
C LEU A 70 8.48 0.04 5.43
N LEU A 71 8.32 -1.29 5.43
CA LEU A 71 7.08 -1.96 5.03
C LEU A 71 5.89 -1.62 5.93
N ASN A 72 6.16 -1.28 7.19
CA ASN A 72 5.15 -0.89 8.18
C ASN A 72 4.99 0.63 8.34
N PHE A 73 5.40 1.45 7.35
CA PHE A 73 5.23 2.92 7.42
C PHE A 73 3.78 3.36 7.64
N HIS A 74 2.82 2.56 7.18
CA HIS A 74 1.40 2.82 7.34
C HIS A 74 0.96 2.89 8.82
N VAL A 75 1.74 2.29 9.73
CA VAL A 75 1.53 2.39 11.19
C VAL A 75 1.78 3.81 11.70
N ASP A 76 2.62 4.61 11.03
CA ASP A 76 2.79 6.02 11.39
C ASP A 76 1.57 6.87 10.97
N LEU A 77 0.69 6.32 10.13
CA LEU A 77 -0.41 7.00 9.44
C LEU A 77 -1.79 6.56 9.95
N VAL A 78 -1.91 6.09 11.21
CA VAL A 78 -3.17 5.56 11.77
C VAL A 78 -4.39 6.48 11.63
N SER A 79 -4.19 7.80 11.65
CA SER A 79 -5.29 8.75 11.54
C SER A 79 -5.72 9.02 10.09
N LEU A 80 -5.01 8.49 9.09
CA LEU A 80 -5.21 8.82 7.68
C LEU A 80 -6.63 8.50 7.21
N GLU A 81 -7.16 7.33 7.58
CA GLU A 81 -8.51 6.92 7.17
C GLU A 81 -9.61 7.78 7.80
N ALA A 82 -9.46 8.15 9.07
CA ALA A 82 -10.39 9.08 9.72
C ALA A 82 -10.29 10.48 9.08
N THR A 83 -9.05 10.91 8.79
CA THR A 83 -8.77 12.23 8.22
C THR A 83 -9.30 12.35 6.79
N SER A 84 -9.29 11.26 6.00
CA SER A 84 -9.82 11.26 4.62
C SER A 84 -11.34 11.37 4.56
N LYS A 85 -12.05 11.20 5.67
CA LYS A 85 -13.51 11.34 5.76
C LYS A 85 -13.95 12.77 6.10
N ILE A 86 -13.01 13.63 6.49
CA ILE A 86 -13.29 15.05 6.77
C ILE A 86 -13.63 15.76 5.47
N GLN A 87 -14.72 16.52 5.48
CA GLN A 87 -15.15 17.37 4.36
C GLN A 87 -15.05 18.83 4.78
N LEU A 88 -13.92 19.49 4.50
CA LEU A 88 -13.65 20.85 4.92
C LEU A 88 -14.66 21.84 4.32
N LYS A 89 -15.16 21.56 3.12
CA LYS A 89 -16.21 22.37 2.49
C LYS A 89 -17.52 22.34 3.31
N MET A 90 -17.98 21.16 3.72
CA MET A 90 -19.18 21.02 4.56
C MET A 90 -19.00 21.72 5.90
N LEU A 91 -17.83 21.54 6.54
CA LEU A 91 -17.52 22.24 7.79
C LEU A 91 -17.52 23.78 7.62
N ALA A 92 -17.06 24.28 6.48
CA ALA A 92 -17.10 25.72 6.18
C ALA A 92 -18.55 26.23 6.06
N GLU A 93 -19.42 25.45 5.41
CA GLU A 93 -20.83 25.77 5.24
C GLU A 93 -21.56 25.77 6.60
N GLU A 94 -21.29 24.78 7.46
CA GLU A 94 -21.83 24.72 8.83
C GLU A 94 -21.33 25.90 9.69
N MET A 95 -20.03 26.22 9.63
CA MET A 95 -19.47 27.37 10.33
C MET A 95 -20.14 28.68 9.90
N GLN A 96 -20.33 28.87 8.58
CA GLN A 96 -21.00 30.04 8.05
C GLN A 96 -22.48 30.11 8.49
N ALA A 97 -23.18 28.98 8.52
CA ALA A 97 -24.55 28.91 8.98
C ALA A 97 -24.68 29.31 10.46
N VAL A 98 -23.77 28.84 11.31
CA VAL A 98 -23.74 29.19 12.73
C VAL A 98 -23.43 30.68 12.93
N SER A 99 -22.42 31.22 12.25
CA SER A 99 -22.09 32.65 12.33
C SER A 99 -23.26 33.54 11.88
N LYS A 100 -23.89 33.23 10.74
CA LYS A 100 -25.07 33.96 10.26
C LYS A 100 -26.28 33.81 11.18
N GLY A 101 -26.43 32.65 11.82
CA GLY A 101 -27.47 32.42 12.82
C GLY A 101 -27.30 33.36 14.01
N LEU A 102 -26.07 33.45 14.54
CA LEU A 102 -25.75 34.37 15.64
C LEU A 102 -25.93 35.84 15.23
N GLU A 103 -25.46 36.25 14.04
CA GLU A 103 -25.66 37.62 13.53
C GLU A 103 -27.14 38.02 13.49
N LYS A 104 -28.04 37.09 13.13
CA LYS A 104 -29.48 37.34 13.15
C LYS A 104 -30.02 37.51 14.58
N VAL A 105 -29.55 36.71 15.53
CA VAL A 105 -29.95 36.84 16.94
C VAL A 105 -29.44 38.16 17.52
N GLU A 106 -28.22 38.56 17.21
CA GLU A 106 -27.65 39.85 17.61
C GLU A 106 -28.42 41.04 16.99
N HIS A 107 -28.86 40.90 15.74
CA HIS A 107 -29.71 41.89 15.09
C HIS A 107 -31.07 42.01 15.79
N GLU A 108 -31.73 40.89 16.09
CA GLU A 108 -33.00 40.87 16.80
C GLU A 108 -32.88 41.46 18.22
N PHE A 109 -31.80 41.13 18.91
CA PHE A 109 -31.49 41.71 20.22
C PHE A 109 -31.43 43.24 20.15
N LYS A 110 -30.73 43.81 19.16
CA LYS A 110 -30.66 45.26 18.94
C LYS A 110 -32.02 45.85 18.55
N ALA A 111 -32.77 45.19 17.68
CA ALA A 111 -34.09 45.67 17.25
C ALA A 111 -35.08 45.74 18.42
N SER A 112 -35.01 44.78 19.36
CA SER A 112 -35.94 44.71 20.50
C SER A 112 -35.82 45.87 21.50
N GLU A 113 -34.81 46.75 21.37
CA GLU A 113 -34.71 47.98 22.16
C GLU A 113 -35.89 48.94 21.92
N SER A 114 -36.49 48.92 20.72
CA SER A 114 -37.64 49.76 20.38
C SER A 114 -38.99 49.27 20.91
N ASP A 115 -39.05 48.04 21.45
CA ASP A 115 -40.31 47.40 21.84
C ASP A 115 -40.83 47.86 23.21
N GLY A 116 -40.04 48.65 23.94
CA GLY A 116 -40.40 49.16 25.26
C GLY A 116 -40.32 48.09 26.37
N PRO A 117 -41.03 48.27 27.50
CA PRO A 117 -40.86 47.41 28.69
C PRO A 117 -41.18 45.93 28.48
N VAL A 118 -42.00 45.60 27.48
CA VAL A 118 -42.40 44.20 27.22
C VAL A 118 -41.21 43.32 26.79
N SER A 119 -40.15 43.91 26.23
CA SER A 119 -38.95 43.20 25.78
C SER A 119 -37.85 43.07 26.84
N GLU A 120 -38.05 43.57 28.07
CA GLU A 120 -36.99 43.64 29.09
C GLU A 120 -36.43 42.25 29.45
N ILE A 121 -37.30 41.30 29.79
CA ILE A 121 -36.91 39.92 30.12
C ILE A 121 -36.28 39.22 28.90
N PHE A 122 -36.84 39.46 27.71
CA PHE A 122 -36.31 38.92 26.46
C PHE A 122 -34.88 39.40 26.21
N ARG A 123 -34.62 40.71 26.37
CA ARG A 123 -33.30 41.30 26.21
C ARG A 123 -32.31 40.79 27.26
N GLU A 124 -32.72 40.64 28.52
CA GLU A 124 -31.84 40.07 29.54
C GLU A 124 -31.37 38.65 29.15
N LYS A 125 -32.31 37.80 28.71
CA LYS A 125 -32.00 36.42 28.29
C LYS A 125 -31.21 36.35 26.99
N LEU A 126 -31.53 37.18 26.01
CA LEU A 126 -30.80 37.22 24.75
C LEU A 126 -29.39 37.74 24.96
N LYS A 127 -29.17 38.71 25.84
CA LYS A 127 -27.83 39.22 26.15
C LYS A 127 -26.93 38.12 26.70
N GLU A 128 -27.40 37.39 27.71
CA GLU A 128 -26.67 36.24 28.27
C GLU A 128 -26.38 35.19 27.19
N PHE A 129 -27.36 34.89 26.33
CA PHE A 129 -27.16 33.96 25.22
C PHE A 129 -26.15 34.47 24.19
N THR A 130 -26.24 35.72 23.75
CA THR A 130 -25.34 36.29 22.73
C THR A 130 -23.92 36.42 23.22
N ASP A 131 -23.71 36.74 24.50
CA ASP A 131 -22.38 36.82 25.09
C ASP A 131 -21.70 35.43 25.08
N ASN A 132 -22.43 34.39 25.50
CA ASN A 132 -21.92 33.02 25.52
C ASN A 132 -21.74 32.45 24.11
N ALA A 133 -22.77 32.52 23.27
CA ALA A 133 -22.73 32.01 21.91
C ALA A 133 -21.70 32.77 21.05
N GLY A 134 -21.52 34.08 21.27
CA GLY A 134 -20.50 34.88 20.61
C GLY A 134 -19.09 34.40 20.92
N ALA A 135 -18.78 34.12 22.19
CA ALA A 135 -17.50 33.55 22.58
C ALA A 135 -17.26 32.17 21.93
N ASP A 136 -18.27 31.30 21.91
CA ASP A 136 -18.19 29.98 21.29
C ASP A 136 -17.98 30.06 19.76
N VAL A 137 -18.73 30.91 19.06
CA VAL A 137 -18.61 31.12 17.62
C VAL A 137 -17.25 31.71 17.26
N GLN A 138 -16.74 32.65 18.06
CA GLN A 138 -15.40 33.22 17.87
C GLN A 138 -14.30 32.17 18.04
N SER A 139 -14.41 31.33 19.09
CA SER A 139 -13.49 30.23 19.36
C SER A 139 -13.51 29.20 18.22
N LEU A 140 -14.70 28.79 17.78
CA LEU A 140 -14.88 27.84 16.69
C LEU A 140 -14.35 28.38 15.36
N SER A 141 -14.62 29.64 15.04
CA SER A 141 -14.09 30.32 13.84
C SER A 141 -12.56 30.36 13.83
N SER A 142 -11.96 30.67 14.98
CA SER A 142 -10.50 30.68 15.15
C SER A 142 -9.91 29.27 14.94
N LEU A 143 -10.55 28.25 15.53
CA LEU A 143 -10.14 26.86 15.36
C LEU A 143 -10.26 26.40 13.90
N PHE A 144 -11.37 26.73 13.23
CA PHE A 144 -11.59 26.39 11.83
C PHE A 144 -10.56 27.05 10.91
N SER A 145 -10.22 28.33 11.15
CA SER A 145 -9.16 29.04 10.44
C SER A 145 -7.81 28.33 10.57
N GLU A 146 -7.46 27.87 11.78
CA GLU A 146 -6.23 27.12 12.02
C GLU A 146 -6.22 25.74 11.35
N VAL A 147 -7.37 25.07 11.26
CA VAL A 147 -7.51 23.82 10.48
C VAL A 147 -7.25 24.09 9.01
N GLY A 148 -7.84 25.13 8.43
CA GLY A 148 -7.61 25.54 7.04
C GLY A 148 -6.14 25.81 6.75
N LYS A 149 -5.46 26.61 7.58
CA LYS A 149 -4.02 26.88 7.45
C LYS A 149 -3.18 25.60 7.50
N LYS A 150 -3.49 24.68 8.42
CA LYS A 150 -2.77 23.39 8.55
C LYS A 150 -3.02 22.48 7.35
N ALA A 151 -4.23 22.48 6.79
CA ALA A 151 -4.56 21.76 5.56
C ALA A 151 -3.74 22.30 4.39
N ASP A 152 -3.72 23.62 4.18
CA ASP A 152 -2.94 24.27 3.12
C ASP A 152 -1.45 23.99 3.24
N GLN A 153 -0.89 24.08 4.45
CA GLN A 153 0.51 23.75 4.70
C GLN A 153 0.83 22.29 4.37
N LEU A 154 -0.11 21.37 4.59
CA LEU A 154 0.07 19.95 4.28
C LEU A 154 0.02 19.71 2.76
N ILE A 155 -0.89 20.37 2.05
CA ILE A 155 -0.98 20.32 0.59
C ILE A 155 0.33 20.85 -0.03
N LYS A 156 0.77 22.04 0.42
CA LYS A 156 2.05 22.66 -0.01
C LYS A 156 3.26 21.79 0.32
N TYR A 157 3.25 21.09 1.45
CA TYR A 157 4.34 20.18 1.83
C TYR A 157 4.53 19.04 0.82
N PHE A 158 3.46 18.59 0.15
CA PHE A 158 3.54 17.61 -0.93
C PHE A 158 3.79 18.22 -2.32
N GLY A 159 4.03 19.54 -2.39
CA GLY A 159 4.26 20.25 -3.66
C GLY A 159 2.98 20.47 -4.48
N GLU A 160 1.82 20.35 -3.85
CA GLU A 160 0.53 20.58 -4.48
C GLU A 160 0.03 22.02 -4.21
N ASP A 161 -0.86 22.51 -5.06
CA ASP A 161 -1.49 23.83 -4.94
C ASP A 161 -2.85 23.71 -4.23
N PRO A 162 -3.06 24.32 -3.04
CA PRO A 162 -4.34 24.25 -2.33
C PRO A 162 -5.54 24.76 -3.13
N VAL A 163 -5.34 25.66 -4.10
CA VAL A 163 -6.41 26.16 -4.97
C VAL A 163 -6.88 25.08 -5.96
N ARG A 164 -5.97 24.20 -6.37
CA ARG A 164 -6.22 23.21 -7.43
C ARG A 164 -6.35 21.77 -6.92
N CYS A 165 -5.82 21.50 -5.73
CA CYS A 165 -5.79 20.19 -5.10
C CYS A 165 -6.32 20.31 -3.68
N PRO A 166 -7.63 20.07 -3.47
CA PRO A 166 -8.24 20.18 -2.15
C PRO A 166 -7.67 19.12 -1.19
N PHE A 167 -7.80 19.40 0.10
CA PHE A 167 -7.32 18.55 1.19
C PHE A 167 -7.79 17.10 1.06
N GLU A 168 -9.07 16.91 0.73
CA GLU A 168 -9.73 15.62 0.55
C GLU A 168 -9.05 14.80 -0.54
N GLN A 169 -8.65 15.44 -1.64
CA GLN A 169 -7.93 14.78 -2.73
C GLN A 169 -6.56 14.30 -2.27
N VAL A 170 -5.81 15.12 -1.51
CA VAL A 170 -4.50 14.72 -0.95
C VAL A 170 -4.66 13.54 0.01
N MET A 171 -5.63 13.60 0.92
CA MET A 171 -5.87 12.51 1.88
C MET A 171 -6.30 11.22 1.16
N SER A 172 -7.21 11.32 0.19
CA SER A 172 -7.69 10.20 -0.61
C SER A 172 -6.56 9.55 -1.44
N THR A 173 -5.69 10.37 -2.04
CA THR A 173 -4.54 9.87 -2.80
C THR A 173 -3.58 9.10 -1.91
N LEU A 174 -3.25 9.64 -0.73
CA LEU A 174 -2.39 8.97 0.25
C LEU A 174 -3.02 7.67 0.78
N LEU A 175 -4.32 7.68 1.08
CA LEU A 175 -5.02 6.49 1.58
C LEU A 175 -5.04 5.39 0.52
N THR A 176 -5.36 5.75 -0.72
CA THR A 176 -5.33 4.83 -1.86
C THR A 176 -3.93 4.25 -2.04
N PHE A 177 -2.88 5.09 -2.03
CA PHE A 177 -1.50 4.64 -2.11
C PHE A 177 -1.13 3.64 -1.00
N VAL A 178 -1.45 3.97 0.26
CA VAL A 178 -1.19 3.10 1.42
C VAL A 178 -1.88 1.75 1.25
N THR A 179 -3.14 1.77 0.79
CA THR A 179 -3.94 0.55 0.56
C THR A 179 -3.31 -0.32 -0.53
N MET A 180 -2.93 0.29 -1.66
CA MET A 180 -2.28 -0.41 -2.77
C MET A 180 -0.91 -1.00 -2.36
N PHE A 181 -0.13 -0.24 -1.60
CA PHE A 181 1.17 -0.69 -1.10
C PHE A 181 1.01 -1.92 -0.20
N ARG A 182 0.09 -1.86 0.77
CA ARG A 182 -0.19 -2.96 1.70
C ARG A 182 -0.64 -4.21 0.95
N LYS A 183 -1.58 -4.05 0.02
CA LYS A 183 -2.06 -5.14 -0.83
C LYS A 183 -0.92 -5.80 -1.62
N ALA A 184 -0.09 -5.01 -2.30
CA ALA A 184 1.05 -5.52 -3.07
C ALA A 184 2.09 -6.24 -2.17
N HIS A 185 2.28 -5.76 -0.94
CA HIS A 185 3.15 -6.43 0.02
C HIS A 185 2.59 -7.78 0.48
N GLU A 186 1.30 -7.84 0.81
CA GLU A 186 0.61 -9.07 1.19
C GLU A 186 0.59 -10.10 0.04
N GLU A 187 0.33 -9.65 -1.18
CA GLU A 187 0.38 -10.48 -2.39
C GLU A 187 1.79 -11.06 -2.62
N ASN A 188 2.84 -10.26 -2.41
CA ASN A 188 4.22 -10.74 -2.48
C ASN A 188 4.53 -11.83 -1.44
N ILE A 189 4.05 -11.67 -0.20
CA ILE A 189 4.24 -12.68 0.86
C ILE A 189 3.57 -14.00 0.45
N LYS A 190 2.30 -13.95 0.05
CA LYS A 190 1.54 -15.12 -0.40
C LYS A 190 2.21 -15.83 -1.58
N GLN A 191 2.73 -15.05 -2.54
CA GLN A 191 3.42 -15.60 -3.70
C GLN A 191 4.73 -16.31 -3.29
N ALA A 192 5.52 -15.71 -2.38
CA ALA A 192 6.75 -16.32 -1.89
C ALA A 192 6.49 -17.61 -1.10
N GLU A 193 5.42 -17.66 -0.31
CA GLU A 193 5.00 -18.87 0.41
C GLU A 193 4.59 -19.99 -0.55
N LEU A 194 3.85 -19.66 -1.62
CA LEU A 194 3.44 -20.62 -2.64
C LEU A 194 4.65 -21.18 -3.41
N GLU A 195 5.59 -20.32 -3.79
CA GLU A 195 6.84 -20.71 -4.46
C GLU A 195 7.68 -21.63 -3.57
N LYS A 196 7.83 -21.30 -2.28
CA LYS A 196 8.53 -22.14 -1.30
C LYS A 196 7.88 -23.52 -1.17
N LYS A 197 6.54 -23.57 -1.07
CA LYS A 197 5.80 -24.84 -0.95
C LYS A 197 5.92 -25.69 -2.22
N LYS A 198 5.91 -25.07 -3.40
CA LYS A 198 6.10 -25.76 -4.68
C LYS A 198 7.52 -26.33 -4.79
N ALA A 199 8.54 -25.53 -4.48
CA ALA A 199 9.93 -25.97 -4.49
C ALA A 199 10.20 -27.13 -3.51
N GLN A 200 9.58 -27.10 -2.33
CA GLN A 200 9.66 -28.20 -1.36
C GLN A 200 9.06 -29.51 -1.92
N LYS A 201 7.86 -29.44 -2.52
CA LYS A 201 7.23 -30.61 -3.14
C LYS A 201 8.04 -31.17 -4.32
N GLU A 202 8.62 -30.31 -5.14
CA GLU A 202 9.47 -30.72 -6.26
C GLU A 202 10.74 -31.39 -5.77
N ALA A 203 11.41 -30.83 -4.76
CA ALA A 203 12.60 -31.42 -4.15
C ALA A 203 12.31 -32.77 -3.46
N GLU A 204 11.15 -32.93 -2.81
CA GLU A 204 10.71 -34.21 -2.24
C GLU A 204 10.45 -35.25 -3.33
N ALA A 205 9.75 -34.88 -4.41
CA ALA A 205 9.48 -35.77 -5.53
C ALA A 205 10.76 -36.23 -6.26
N GLU A 206 11.74 -35.33 -6.43
CA GLU A 206 13.06 -35.68 -7.00
C GLU A 206 13.85 -36.62 -6.09
N LYS A 207 13.86 -36.38 -4.77
CA LYS A 207 14.49 -37.28 -3.80
C LYS A 207 13.84 -38.67 -3.83
N SER A 208 12.51 -38.76 -3.89
CA SER A 208 11.80 -40.04 -3.99
C SER A 208 12.10 -40.78 -5.31
N LYS A 209 12.20 -40.08 -6.43
CA LYS A 209 12.58 -40.67 -7.72
C LYS A 209 14.02 -41.18 -7.72
N ASN A 210 14.97 -40.40 -7.19
CA ASN A 210 16.37 -40.79 -7.11
C ASN A 210 16.58 -41.98 -6.16
N ALA A 211 15.86 -42.05 -5.04
CA ALA A 211 15.88 -43.21 -4.15
C ALA A 211 15.35 -44.50 -4.81
N GLN A 212 14.30 -44.41 -5.63
CA GLN A 212 13.77 -45.55 -6.39
C GLN A 212 14.69 -46.01 -7.53
N LEU A 213 15.45 -45.10 -8.14
CA LEU A 213 16.45 -45.43 -9.17
C LEU A 213 17.70 -46.08 -8.56
N ALA A 214 18.14 -45.62 -7.39
CA ALA A 214 19.24 -46.22 -6.64
C ALA A 214 18.92 -47.66 -6.21
N SER A 215 17.72 -47.92 -5.68
CA SER A 215 17.32 -49.27 -5.28
C SER A 215 17.17 -50.23 -6.47
N LYS A 216 16.74 -49.75 -7.65
CA LYS A 216 16.68 -50.54 -8.88
C LYS A 216 18.07 -50.89 -9.45
N ASN A 217 19.07 -50.03 -9.26
CA ASN A 217 20.44 -50.32 -9.69
C ASN A 217 21.14 -51.32 -8.76
N ASP A 218 20.93 -51.23 -7.44
CA ASP A 218 21.41 -52.25 -6.49
C ASP A 218 20.77 -53.62 -6.75
N SER A 219 19.49 -53.65 -7.13
CA SER A 219 18.79 -54.89 -7.52
C SER A 219 19.30 -55.51 -8.82
N LYS A 220 19.95 -54.73 -9.69
CA LYS A 220 20.55 -55.23 -10.95
C LYS A 220 22.03 -55.66 -10.77
N ALA A 221 22.77 -55.02 -9.87
CA ALA A 221 24.16 -55.39 -9.56
C ALA A 221 24.26 -56.66 -8.69
N SER A 222 23.23 -56.96 -7.88
CA SER A 222 23.18 -58.12 -6.97
C SER A 222 22.66 -59.42 -7.60
N ASN A 223 22.51 -59.50 -8.93
CA ASN A 223 22.02 -60.72 -9.60
C ASN A 223 23.08 -61.33 -10.55
N PRO A 224 24.03 -62.16 -10.07
CA PRO A 224 25.05 -62.83 -10.89
C PRO A 224 24.48 -63.87 -11.88
N SER A 225 23.18 -64.17 -11.79
CA SER A 225 22.57 -65.34 -12.41
C SER A 225 22.24 -65.19 -13.92
N ARG A 226 22.42 -64.01 -14.52
CA ARG A 226 22.15 -63.79 -15.96
C ARG A 226 23.37 -63.83 -16.88
N GLN A 227 24.58 -63.55 -16.39
CA GLN A 227 25.80 -63.71 -17.21
C GLN A 227 26.27 -65.16 -17.31
N ALA A 228 25.97 -66.02 -16.32
CA ALA A 228 26.33 -67.43 -16.36
C ALA A 228 25.50 -68.26 -17.36
N LYS A 229 24.26 -67.84 -17.69
CA LYS A 229 23.38 -68.61 -18.60
C LYS A 229 23.68 -68.43 -20.09
N GLN A 230 24.31 -67.32 -20.51
CA GLN A 230 24.69 -67.11 -21.91
C GLN A 230 25.99 -67.84 -22.32
N THR A 231 26.83 -68.23 -21.36
CA THR A 231 28.07 -68.98 -21.65
C THR A 231 27.86 -70.49 -21.75
N LEU A 232 26.79 -71.02 -21.12
CA LEU A 232 26.45 -72.46 -21.11
C LEU A 232 25.66 -72.93 -22.36
N GLU A 233 24.97 -72.04 -23.06
CA GLU A 233 24.30 -72.40 -24.33
C GLU A 233 25.26 -72.42 -25.54
N LYS A 234 26.36 -71.64 -25.50
CA LYS A 234 27.39 -71.67 -26.56
C LYS A 234 28.31 -72.90 -26.48
N THR A 235 28.40 -73.57 -25.34
CA THR A 235 29.18 -74.82 -25.19
C THR A 235 28.38 -76.07 -25.51
N ARG A 236 27.03 -76.00 -25.52
CA ARG A 236 26.17 -77.16 -25.88
C ARG A 236 25.89 -77.29 -27.38
N SER A 237 26.06 -76.23 -28.17
CA SER A 237 25.85 -76.26 -29.62
C SER A 237 27.07 -76.71 -30.43
N THR A 238 28.28 -76.73 -29.84
CA THR A 238 29.50 -77.20 -30.51
C THR A 238 29.83 -78.68 -30.28
N SER A 239 29.13 -79.37 -29.37
CA SER A 239 29.39 -80.80 -29.09
C SER A 239 28.47 -81.79 -29.83
N ARG A 240 27.58 -81.34 -30.71
CA ARG A 240 26.65 -82.21 -31.49
C ARG A 240 26.95 -82.32 -33.00
N ARG A 241 28.12 -81.89 -33.47
CA ARG A 241 28.62 -82.18 -34.82
C ARG A 241 30.01 -82.81 -34.71
N GLY A 242 30.06 -84.14 -34.68
CA GLY A 242 31.34 -84.85 -34.63
C GLY A 242 31.23 -86.30 -34.20
N LYS A 243 30.22 -87.03 -34.69
CA LYS A 243 30.19 -88.49 -34.70
C LYS A 243 29.21 -88.91 -35.80
N ASP A 244 29.71 -88.88 -37.04
CA ASP A 244 29.19 -89.61 -38.20
C ASP A 244 30.20 -89.41 -39.35
N GLY A 245 30.65 -90.51 -39.96
CA GLY A 245 31.48 -90.53 -41.18
C GLY A 245 32.84 -91.20 -40.98
N GLY A 246 32.99 -92.40 -41.56
CA GLY A 246 34.24 -93.18 -41.61
C GLY A 246 35.20 -92.77 -42.71
#